data_AF-N1U7P4-F1
#
_entry.id   AF-N1U7P4-F1
#
_cell.length_a   1.000
_cell.length_b   1.000
_cell.length_c   1.000
_cell.angle_alpha   90.00
_cell.angle_beta   90.00
_cell.angle_gamma   90.00
#
_symmetry.space_group_name_H-M   'P 1'
#
loop_
_entity.id
_entity.type
_entity.pdbx_description
1 polymer ?
#
loop_
_entity_poly.entity_id
_entity_poly.type
_entity_poly.pdbx_seq_one_letter_code
_entity_poly.pdbx_strand_id
1 'polypeptide(L)'
;MLQSVIDSARVTWGLNLITDSDSPGLYLESNPSKKICSIGVNFKSFFTSHGVAFNLNNDFTAFRCINPCGRNWTDMTSVEKLGLDFTKRNQFISLMKTNLGSFLEPISKLTL
;
A
#
# COMPACT_ATOMS: atom_id res chain seq x y z
N MET A 1 -7.79 -2.06 -5.19
CA MET A 1 -6.39 -2.31 -4.79
C MET A 1 -5.99 -1.52 -3.54
N LEU A 2 -5.94 -0.18 -3.55
CA LEU A 2 -5.56 0.59 -2.36
C LEU A 2 -6.48 0.35 -1.16
N GLN A 3 -7.81 0.30 -1.38
CA GLN A 3 -8.78 -0.01 -0.33
C GLN A 3 -8.47 -1.35 0.37
N SER A 4 -8.19 -2.39 -0.41
CA SER A 4 -7.79 -3.70 0.13
C SER A 4 -6.56 -3.60 1.04
N VAL A 5 -5.59 -2.75 0.68
CA VAL A 5 -4.39 -2.48 1.52
C VAL A 5 -4.76 -1.79 2.82
N ILE A 6 -5.60 -0.75 2.75
CA ILE A 6 -6.08 -0.01 3.93
C ILE A 6 -6.76 -0.96 4.90
N ASP A 7 -7.72 -1.76 4.43
CA ASP A 7 -8.51 -2.65 5.28
C ASP A 7 -7.63 -3.75 5.91
N SER A 8 -6.73 -4.33 5.11
CA SER A 8 -5.83 -5.39 5.59
C SER A 8 -4.80 -4.86 6.60
N ALA A 9 -4.28 -3.64 6.40
CA ALA A 9 -3.34 -3.00 7.32
C ALA A 9 -4.02 -2.61 8.64
N ARG A 10 -5.27 -2.11 8.58
CA ARG A 10 -6.08 -1.83 9.76
C ARG A 10 -6.30 -3.08 10.61
N VAL A 11 -6.69 -4.20 10.00
CA VAL A 11 -6.92 -5.45 10.74
C VAL A 11 -5.63 -6.06 11.28
N THR A 12 -4.53 -6.01 10.53
CA THR A 12 -3.27 -6.68 10.93
C THR A 12 -2.50 -5.92 12.02
N TRP A 13 -2.45 -4.58 11.90
CA TRP A 13 -1.59 -3.72 12.72
C TRP A 13 -2.30 -2.53 13.36
N GLY A 14 -3.61 -2.38 13.18
CA GLY A 14 -4.35 -1.21 13.68
C GLY A 14 -4.00 0.09 12.96
N LEU A 15 -3.39 0.02 11.77
CA LEU A 15 -2.94 1.20 11.03
C LEU A 15 -4.11 1.84 10.28
N ASN A 16 -4.40 3.10 10.59
CA ASN A 16 -5.25 3.95 9.75
C ASN A 16 -4.39 4.62 8.67
N LEU A 17 -4.78 4.38 7.42
CA LEU A 17 -4.05 4.84 6.25
C LEU A 17 -4.94 5.74 5.39
N ILE A 18 -4.35 6.81 4.86
CA ILE A 18 -5.00 7.79 3.99
C ILE A 18 -4.29 7.90 2.65
N THR A 19 -5.01 8.35 1.63
CA THR A 19 -4.47 8.72 0.32
C THR A 19 -4.17 10.21 0.27
N ASP A 20 -3.26 10.58 -0.62
CA ASP A 20 -2.90 11.97 -0.91
C ASP A 20 -3.15 12.25 -2.40
N SER A 21 -3.81 13.36 -2.73
CA SER A 21 -4.17 13.72 -4.11
C SER A 21 -2.97 14.10 -4.96
N ASP A 22 -1.94 14.67 -4.34
CA ASP A 22 -0.76 15.21 -5.02
C ASP A 22 0.37 14.17 -5.08
N SER A 23 0.33 13.17 -4.21
CA SER A 23 1.36 12.13 -4.09
C SER A 23 0.73 10.73 -3.99
N PRO A 24 0.67 9.96 -5.08
CA PRO A 24 0.02 8.64 -5.08
C PRO A 24 0.66 7.65 -4.11
N GLY A 25 -0.15 7.01 -3.27
CA GLY A 25 0.27 6.01 -2.31
C GLY A 25 -0.59 6.02 -1.05
N LEU A 26 -0.12 5.36 0.00
CA LEU A 26 -0.76 5.38 1.32
C LEU A 26 0.19 5.92 2.39
N TYR A 27 -0.38 6.74 3.26
CA TYR A 27 0.30 7.49 4.31
C TYR A 27 -0.37 7.21 5.65
N LEU A 28 0.34 7.43 6.75
CA LEU A 28 -0.23 7.29 8.09
C LEU A 28 -1.20 8.44 8.36
N GLU A 29 -2.42 8.13 8.79
CA GLU A 29 -3.39 9.16 9.20
C GLU A 29 -2.83 10.04 10.34
N SER A 30 -2.13 9.42 11.30
CA SER A 30 -1.51 10.10 12.44
C SER A 30 -0.31 10.97 12.05
N ASN A 31 0.30 10.74 10.90
CA ASN A 31 1.40 11.55 10.37
C ASN A 31 1.41 11.48 8.84
N PRO A 32 0.63 12.32 8.14
CA PRO A 32 0.46 12.26 6.68
C PRO A 32 1.75 12.48 5.88
N SER A 33 2.80 13.01 6.49
CA SER A 33 4.12 13.07 5.84
C SER A 33 4.73 11.68 5.64
N LYS A 34 4.32 10.66 6.43
CA LYS A 34 4.92 9.33 6.41
C LYS A 34 4.21 8.38 5.47
N LYS A 35 4.88 8.06 4.36
CA LYS A 35 4.43 7.09 3.36
C LYS A 35 4.81 5.66 3.75
N ILE A 36 3.83 4.77 3.77
CA ILE A 36 4.04 3.34 4.07
C ILE A 36 3.81 2.44 2.86
N CYS A 37 3.02 2.90 1.87
CA CYS A 37 2.75 2.14 0.65
C CYS A 37 2.95 3.00 -0.59
N SER A 38 3.71 2.49 -1.54
CA SER A 38 3.79 3.03 -2.90
C SER A 38 2.84 2.27 -3.82
N ILE A 39 2.35 2.97 -4.85
CA ILE A 39 1.52 2.39 -5.90
C ILE A 39 2.08 2.81 -7.25
N GLY A 40 2.11 1.86 -8.17
CA GLY A 40 2.38 2.09 -9.58
C GLY A 40 1.62 1.04 -10.36
N VAL A 41 0.74 1.46 -11.26
CA VAL A 41 -0.04 0.57 -12.10
C VAL A 41 0.10 1.04 -13.54
N ASN A 42 0.37 0.11 -14.44
CA ASN A 42 0.35 0.36 -15.86
C ASN A 42 -0.83 -0.38 -16.48
N PHE A 43 -1.62 0.30 -17.31
CA PHE A 43 -2.72 -0.28 -18.07
C PHE A 43 -2.38 -0.26 -19.55
N LYS A 44 -2.32 -1.44 -20.17
CA LYS A 44 -2.02 -1.59 -21.59
C LYS A 44 -2.80 -2.77 -22.16
N SER A 45 -3.48 -2.54 -23.28
CA SER A 45 -4.19 -3.59 -24.03
C SER A 45 -5.13 -4.43 -23.17
N PHE A 46 -5.94 -3.79 -22.31
CA PHE A 46 -6.87 -4.44 -21.37
C PHE A 46 -6.23 -5.25 -20.24
N PHE A 47 -4.91 -5.16 -20.05
CA PHE A 47 -4.19 -5.76 -18.93
C PHE A 47 -3.61 -4.70 -18.02
N THR A 48 -3.65 -4.95 -16.71
CA THR A 48 -2.91 -4.18 -15.71
C THR A 48 -1.61 -4.91 -15.34
N SER A 49 -0.56 -4.14 -15.04
CA SER A 49 0.73 -4.64 -14.57
C SER A 49 1.27 -3.78 -13.44
N HIS A 50 2.28 -4.29 -12.71
CA HIS A 50 2.80 -3.76 -11.44
C HIS A 50 1.84 -3.97 -10.25
N GLY A 51 1.57 -2.93 -9.45
CA GLY A 51 0.72 -3.05 -8.27
C GLY A 51 1.10 -2.08 -7.15
N VAL A 52 1.22 -2.63 -5.94
CA VAL A 52 1.58 -1.87 -4.73
C VAL A 52 2.85 -2.43 -4.09
N ALA A 53 3.59 -1.56 -3.42
CA ALA A 53 4.72 -1.92 -2.58
C ALA A 53 4.46 -1.39 -1.17
N PHE A 54 4.14 -2.28 -0.24
CA PHE A 54 3.89 -1.98 1.17
C PHE A 54 5.15 -2.24 2.00
N ASN A 55 5.58 -1.26 2.79
CA ASN A 55 6.85 -1.31 3.51
C ASN A 55 6.72 -2.06 4.84
N LEU A 56 7.45 -3.17 4.99
CA LEU A 56 7.46 -3.98 6.22
C LEU A 56 8.71 -3.72 7.07
N ASN A 57 9.88 -4.03 6.52
CA ASN A 57 11.20 -3.89 7.15
C ASN A 57 12.25 -3.43 6.12
N ASN A 58 11.82 -2.56 5.21
CA ASN A 58 12.64 -2.11 4.09
C ASN A 58 13.79 -1.21 4.54
N ASP A 59 14.96 -1.40 3.94
CA ASP A 59 16.02 -0.41 4.01
C ASP A 59 15.72 0.76 3.06
N PHE A 60 15.65 1.96 3.62
CA PHE A 60 15.39 3.18 2.86
C PHE A 60 16.65 3.94 2.44
N THR A 61 17.86 3.44 2.74
CA THR A 61 19.10 4.07 2.25
C THR A 61 19.12 4.16 0.73
N ALA A 62 18.54 3.19 0.02
CA ALA A 62 18.38 3.20 -1.43
C ALA A 62 17.58 4.42 -1.94
N PHE A 63 16.66 4.96 -1.15
CA PHE A 63 15.90 6.16 -1.54
C PHE A 63 16.78 7.42 -1.57
N ARG A 64 17.99 7.40 -0.99
CA ARG A 64 18.96 8.52 -1.10
C ARG A 64 19.49 8.69 -2.53
N CYS A 65 19.44 7.64 -3.34
CA CYS A 65 19.94 7.66 -4.72
C CYS A 65 18.89 8.14 -5.73
N ILE A 66 17.66 8.41 -5.30
CA ILE A 66 16.57 8.88 -6.15
C ILE A 66 15.93 10.14 -5.57
N ASN A 67 15.26 10.92 -6.41
CA ASN A 67 14.37 11.98 -5.95
C ASN A 67 12.92 11.48 -6.06
N PRO A 68 12.29 11.00 -4.98
CA PRO A 68 10.95 10.43 -5.04
C PRO A 68 9.89 11.55 -5.14
N CYS A 69 9.63 12.01 -6.37
CA CYS A 69 8.51 12.89 -6.70
C CYS A 69 8.39 14.15 -5.83
N GLY A 70 9.50 14.85 -5.55
CA GLY A 70 9.49 16.13 -4.82
C GLY A 70 9.27 16.03 -3.31
N ARG A 71 9.19 14.82 -2.74
CA ARG A 71 9.21 14.59 -1.28
C ARG A 71 10.56 14.08 -0.81
N ASN A 72 10.83 14.25 0.47
CA ASN A 72 12.12 13.86 1.03
C ASN A 72 12.14 12.34 1.24
N TRP A 73 13.27 11.68 0.99
CA TRP A 73 13.42 10.25 1.23
C TRP A 73 13.15 9.86 2.69
N THR A 74 13.31 10.82 3.62
CA THR A 74 13.00 10.68 5.06
C THR A 74 11.51 10.49 5.35
N ASP A 75 10.64 10.67 4.36
CA ASP A 75 9.20 10.54 4.49
C ASP A 75 8.73 9.08 4.37
N MET A 76 9.62 8.14 4.04
CA MET A 76 9.27 6.72 4.05
C MET A 76 9.25 6.15 5.47
N THR A 77 8.24 5.32 5.75
CA THR A 77 8.12 4.53 6.97
C THR A 77 7.83 3.06 6.65
N SER A 78 7.92 2.20 7.65
CA SER A 78 7.65 0.76 7.56
C SER A 78 7.01 0.25 8.85
N VAL A 79 6.43 -0.94 8.81
CA VAL A 79 5.89 -1.62 10.02
C VAL A 79 6.95 -1.72 11.11
N GLU A 80 8.16 -2.13 10.76
CA GLU A 80 9.30 -2.22 11.68
C GLU A 80 9.67 -0.87 12.30
N LYS A 81 9.73 0.21 11.50
CA LYS A 81 10.02 1.57 12.02
C LYS A 81 8.94 2.10 12.95
N LEU A 82 7.71 1.59 12.85
CA LEU A 82 6.61 1.91 13.75
C LEU A 82 6.63 1.05 15.02
N GLY A 83 7.60 0.15 15.19
CA GLY A 83 7.69 -0.76 16.33
C GLY A 83 6.65 -1.88 16.30
N LEU A 84 6.08 -2.17 15.14
CA LEU A 84 5.04 -3.17 14.96
C LEU A 84 5.62 -4.50 14.46
N ASP A 85 4.91 -5.59 14.76
CA ASP A 85 5.31 -6.94 14.40
C ASP A 85 5.16 -7.21 12.90
N PHE A 86 6.26 -7.08 12.15
CA PHE A 86 6.28 -7.35 10.71
C PHE A 86 6.18 -8.85 10.37
N THR A 87 6.28 -9.77 11.34
CA THR A 87 6.13 -11.22 11.10
C THR A 87 4.70 -11.61 10.72
N LYS A 88 3.72 -10.74 11.04
CA LYS A 88 2.32 -10.85 10.59
C LYS A 88 2.11 -10.67 9.07
N ARG A 89 3.19 -10.55 8.28
CA ARG A 89 3.18 -10.50 6.81
C ARG A 89 2.21 -11.48 6.18
N ASN A 90 2.20 -12.75 6.62
CA ASN A 90 1.36 -13.78 6.00
C ASN A 90 -0.14 -13.55 6.25
N GLN A 91 -0.49 -13.08 7.45
CA GLN A 91 -1.86 -12.66 7.78
C GLN A 91 -2.29 -11.50 6.87
N PHE A 92 -1.43 -10.48 6.74
CA PHE A 92 -1.70 -9.34 5.86
C PHE A 92 -1.90 -9.77 4.41
N ILE A 93 -1.04 -10.64 3.86
CA ILE A 93 -1.17 -11.16 2.49
C ILE A 93 -2.47 -11.95 2.32
N SER A 94 -2.86 -12.75 3.31
CA SER A 94 -4.11 -13.51 3.26
C SER A 94 -5.32 -12.59 3.19
N LEU A 95 -5.40 -11.58 4.07
CA LEU A 95 -6.46 -10.59 4.09
C LEU A 95 -6.48 -9.78 2.77
N MET A 96 -5.31 -9.40 2.28
CA MET A 96 -5.16 -8.70 1.00
C MET A 96 -5.75 -9.49 -0.16
N LYS A 97 -5.49 -10.79 -0.24
CA LYS A 97 -6.04 -11.66 -1.30
C LYS A 97 -7.56 -11.75 -1.21
N THR A 98 -8.09 -11.97 -0.01
CA THR A 98 -9.55 -12.03 0.22
C THR A 98 -10.21 -10.72 -0.16
N ASN A 99 -9.71 -9.60 0.37
CA ASN A 99 -10.27 -8.27 0.13
C ASN A 99 -10.12 -7.84 -1.33
N LEU A 100 -9.03 -8.20 -2.01
CA LEU A 100 -8.88 -7.88 -3.43
C LEU A 100 -9.79 -8.76 -4.30
N GLY A 101 -9.94 -10.04 -3.96
CA GLY A 101 -10.80 -10.98 -4.67
C GLY A 101 -12.26 -10.54 -4.70
N SER A 102 -12.78 -9.99 -3.60
CA SER A 102 -14.16 -9.48 -3.55
C SER A 102 -14.40 -8.28 -4.49
N PHE A 103 -13.40 -7.43 -4.73
CA PHE A 103 -13.49 -6.33 -5.69
C PHE A 103 -13.33 -6.77 -7.16
N LEU A 104 -12.76 -7.95 -7.39
CA LEU A 104 -12.48 -8.50 -8.71
C LEU A 104 -13.45 -9.61 -9.12
N GLU A 105 -14.51 -9.85 -8.32
CA GLU A 105 -15.55 -10.79 -8.73
C GLU A 105 -16.12 -10.40 -10.10
N PRO A 106 -16.40 -11.38 -10.98
CA PRO A 106 -16.79 -11.09 -12.35
C PRO A 106 -18.03 -10.20 -12.43
N ILE A 107 -17.97 -9.21 -13.33
CA ILE A 107 -19.11 -8.38 -13.74
C ILE A 107 -20.25 -9.21 -14.35
N SER A 108 -20.09 -10.53 -14.58
CA SER A 108 -21.16 -11.42 -15.05
C SER A 108 -22.36 -11.53 -14.09
N LYS A 109 -22.30 -10.96 -12.88
CA LYS A 109 -23.44 -10.81 -11.95
C LYS A 109 -24.17 -9.46 -12.09
N LEU A 110 -23.64 -8.51 -12.86
CA LEU A 110 -24.35 -7.29 -13.26
C LEU A 110 -25.13 -7.58 -14.56
N THR A 111 -26.23 -8.31 -14.42
CA THR A 111 -27.29 -8.31 -15.44
C THR A 111 -27.79 -6.87 -15.60
N LEU A 112 -27.57 -6.30 -16.80
CA LEU A 112 -28.31 -5.14 -17.29
C LEU A 112 -29.76 -5.53 -17.61
#